data_AF-A0A3D2GPC0-F1
#
_entry.id   AF-A0A3D2GPC0-F1
#
_cell.length_a   1.000
_cell.length_b   1.000
_cell.length_c   1.000
_cell.angle_alpha   90.00
_cell.angle_beta   90.00
_cell.angle_gamma   90.00
#
_symmetry.space_group_name_H-M   'P 1'
#
loop_
_entity.id
_entity.type
_entity.pdbx_description
1 polymer ?
#
loop_
_entity_poly.entity_id
_entity_poly.type
_entity_poly.pdbx_seq_one_letter_code
_entity_poly.pdbx_strand_id
1 'polypeptide(L)' 'MTAYDDNNIFAKILRGEIPCDKVLENDHVLAFRDIAPVRPTHVLVIPKG' A
#
# COMPACT_ATOMS: atom_id res chain seq x y z
N MET A 1 11.66 -7.98 -19.40
CA MET A 1 11.05 -7.39 -18.19
C MET A 1 9.56 -7.27 -18.45
N THR A 2 8.72 -7.73 -17.52
CA THR A 2 7.28 -7.44 -17.57
C THR A 2 7.07 -5.98 -17.18
N ALA A 3 6.18 -5.30 -17.89
CA ALA A 3 5.78 -3.94 -17.54
C ALA A 3 5.08 -3.91 -16.17
N TYR A 4 5.11 -2.76 -15.52
CA TYR A 4 4.29 -2.53 -14.33
C TYR A 4 2.81 -2.55 -14.70
N ASP A 5 1.97 -3.12 -13.83
CA ASP A 5 0.52 -3.15 -14.00
C ASP A 5 -0.13 -2.07 -13.15
N ASP A 6 -0.64 -1.02 -13.77
CA ASP A 6 -1.34 0.09 -13.09
C ASP A 6 -2.64 -0.33 -12.39
N ASN A 7 -3.12 -1.56 -12.61
CA ASN A 7 -4.31 -2.13 -11.99
C ASN A 7 -4.00 -3.07 -10.82
N ASN A 8 -2.74 -3.22 -10.41
CA ASN A 8 -2.39 -4.00 -9.24
C ASN A 8 -3.03 -3.42 -7.95
N ILE A 9 -3.15 -4.25 -6.92
CA ILE A 9 -3.86 -3.91 -5.69
C ILE A 9 -3.28 -2.68 -4.98
N PHE A 10 -1.97 -2.47 -5.01
CA PHE A 10 -1.33 -1.32 -4.36
C PHE A 10 -1.60 -0.02 -5.13
N ALA A 11 -1.62 -0.06 -6.47
CA ALA A 11 -2.02 1.08 -7.27
C ALA A 11 -3.48 1.50 -6.99
N LYS A 12 -4.38 0.54 -6.80
CA LYS A 12 -5.77 0.81 -6.38
C LYS A 12 -5.88 1.41 -4.97
N ILE A 13 -5.06 0.92 -4.03
CA ILE A 13 -4.95 1.50 -2.68
C ILE A 13 -4.44 2.95 -2.75
N LEU A 14 -3.41 3.22 -3.54
CA LEU A 14 -2.86 4.56 -3.73
C LEU A 14 -3.88 5.55 -4.31
N ARG A 15 -4.77 5.09 -5.20
CA ARG A 15 -5.87 5.89 -5.75
C ARG A 15 -7.09 6.01 -4.85
N GLY A 16 -7.12 5.30 -3.72
CA GLY A 16 -8.25 5.30 -2.78
C GLY A 16 -9.47 4.50 -3.25
N GLU A 17 -9.32 3.66 -4.29
CA GLU A 17 -10.37 2.75 -4.76
C GLU A 17 -10.64 1.61 -3.77
N ILE A 18 -9.60 1.24 -3.01
CA ILE A 18 -9.65 0.17 -2.01
C ILE A 18 -9.18 0.75 -0.67
N PRO A 19 -9.94 0.55 0.43
CA PRO A 19 -9.54 1.05 1.74
C PRO A 19 -8.34 0.28 2.29
N CYS A 20 -7.53 0.96 3.10
CA CYS A 20 -6.47 0.36 3.90
C CYS A 20 -6.41 1.02 5.29
N ASP A 21 -5.90 0.31 6.28
CA ASP A 21 -5.67 0.86 7.63
C ASP A 21 -4.35 1.66 7.63
N LYS A 22 -4.45 2.96 7.36
CA LYS A 22 -3.30 3.86 7.23
C LYS A 22 -2.63 4.08 8.58
N VAL A 23 -1.32 3.86 8.61
CA VAL A 23 -0.46 4.19 9.75
C VAL A 23 0.18 5.56 9.55
N LEU A 24 0.63 5.85 8.33
CA LEU A 24 1.24 7.12 7.94
C LEU A 24 1.07 7.34 6.44
N GLU A 25 0.88 8.58 6.04
CA GLU A 25 0.94 8.99 4.63
C GLU A 25 1.64 10.33 4.51
N ASN A 26 2.54 10.47 3.54
CA ASN A 26 3.16 11.73 3.18
C ASN A 26 3.31 11.84 1.65
N ASP A 27 4.11 12.79 1.17
CA ASP A 27 4.27 13.08 -0.25
C ASP A 27 4.97 11.95 -1.03
N HIS A 28 5.75 11.11 -0.35
CA HIS A 28 6.58 10.09 -1.00
C HIS A 28 6.10 8.67 -0.77
N VAL A 29 5.52 8.40 0.41
CA VAL A 29 5.19 7.04 0.84
C VAL A 29 3.82 6.95 1.50
N LEU A 30 3.25 5.76 1.41
CA LEU A 30 2.09 5.33 2.16
C LEU A 30 2.47 4.10 2.99
N ALA A 31 2.21 4.16 4.30
CA ALA A 31 2.37 3.05 5.22
C ALA A 31 1.01 2.61 5.79
N PHE A 32 0.72 1.32 5.74
CA PHE A 32 -0.57 0.76 6.16
C PHE A 32 -0.39 -0.65 6.73
N ARG A 33 -1.34 -1.09 7.55
CA ARG A 33 -1.30 -2.44 8.13
C ARG A 33 -1.59 -3.50 7.08
N ASP A 34 -0.84 -4.59 7.14
CA ASP A 34 -1.13 -5.77 6.34
C ASP A 34 -2.47 -6.39 6.78
N ILE A 35 -3.30 -6.79 5.82
CA ILE A 35 -4.58 -7.46 6.07
C ILE A 35 -4.41 -8.90 6.58
N ALA A 36 -3.27 -9.53 6.25
CA ALA A 36 -2.88 -10.87 6.68
C ALA A 36 -1.56 -10.81 7.46
N PRO A 37 -1.55 -10.24 8.69
CA PRO A 37 -0.34 -9.99 9.44
C PRO A 37 0.33 -11.29 9.93
N VAL A 38 1.64 -11.41 9.74
CA VAL A 38 2.45 -12.56 10.23
C VAL A 38 2.92 -12.35 11.68
N ARG A 39 2.79 -11.13 12.21
CA ARG A 39 3.17 -10.71 13.57
C ARG A 39 2.11 -9.76 14.14
N PRO A 40 2.03 -9.56 15.47
CA PRO A 40 1.06 -8.65 16.09
C PRO A 40 1.07 -7.23 15.52
N THR A 41 2.21 -6.79 14.99
CA THR A 41 2.32 -5.58 14.18
C THR A 41 3.04 -5.91 12.89
N HIS A 42 2.38 -5.68 11.77
CA HIS A 42 2.93 -5.85 10.43
C HIS A 42 2.45 -4.70 9.55
N VAL A 43 3.39 -3.88 9.08
CA VAL A 43 3.12 -2.67 8.32
C VAL A 43 3.89 -2.76 7.00
N LEU A 44 3.19 -2.50 5.91
CA LEU A 44 3.76 -2.37 4.58
C LEU A 44 4.00 -0.90 4.29
N VAL A 45 5.11 -0.58 3.62
CA VAL A 45 5.43 0.78 3.16
C VAL A 45 5.63 0.71 1.66
N ILE A 46 4.86 1.50 0.91
CA ILE A 46 4.94 1.57 -0.55
C ILE A 46 5.23 3.00 -1.01
N PRO A 47 5.97 3.19 -2.13
CA PRO A 47 6.14 4.50 -2.74
C PRO A 47 4.84 4.94 -3.42
N LYS A 48 4.62 6.26 -3.50
CA LYS A 48 3.49 6.87 -4.24
C LYS A 48 3.82 7.19 -5.70
N GLY A 49 5.10 7.08 -6.09
CA GLY A 49 5.61 7.35 -7.44
C GLY A 49 6.26 6.13 -8.06
#